data_AF-A0A920PNM3-F1
#
_entry.id   AF-A0A920PNM3-F1
#
_cell.length_a   1.000
_cell.length_b   1.000
_cell.length_c   1.000
_cell.angle_alpha   90.00
_cell.angle_beta   90.00
_cell.angle_gamma   90.00
#
_symmetry.space_group_name_H-M   'P 1'
#
loop_
_entity.id
_entity.type
_entity.pdbx_description
1 polymer ?
#
loop_
_entity_poly.entity_id
_entity_poly.type
_entity_poly.pdbx_seq_one_letter_code
_entity_poly.pdbx_strand_id
1 'polypeptide(L)'
;METPGPFPLFFRPFEHGVDISIQAGTKYIPGHSDLVIGTITSASESVHRSFVSQAHNLGDAPGPDDCYLALRGLRTLAVRLERQQASALKVAEWLAAQPQVHRVLYPALADDPGHGIWQRDFRGASSLFGLALRSVDEDAVKRCIDSFGPTSRSVPRGVVSRA
;
A
#
# COMPACT_ATOMS: atom_id res chain seq x y z
N MET A 1 -20.46 -19.67 5.20
CA MET A 1 -20.17 -18.29 4.75
C MET A 1 -19.11 -17.74 5.69
N GLU A 2 -17.85 -18.09 5.44
CA GLU A 2 -16.72 -17.66 6.27
C GLU A 2 -16.55 -16.15 6.11
N THR A 3 -16.72 -15.40 7.20
CA THR A 3 -16.33 -14.00 7.26
C THR A 3 -14.80 -13.93 7.21
N PRO A 4 -14.19 -13.23 6.21
CA PRO A 4 -12.75 -13.04 6.20
C PRO A 4 -12.35 -12.25 7.45
N GLY A 5 -11.58 -12.87 8.34
CA GLY A 5 -11.09 -12.23 9.57
C GLY A 5 -10.35 -10.92 9.30
N PRO A 6 -10.34 -9.99 10.26
CA PRO A 6 -9.82 -8.65 10.07
C PRO A 6 -8.28 -8.70 10.03
N PHE A 7 -7.72 -8.45 8.85
CA PHE A 7 -6.31 -8.13 8.60
C PHE A 7 -5.34 -9.33 8.56
N PRO A 8 -4.54 -9.53 7.49
CA PRO A 8 -4.24 -8.67 6.34
C PRO A 8 -5.05 -9.08 5.10
N LEU A 9 -5.85 -8.14 4.59
CA LEU A 9 -7.02 -8.48 3.79
C LEU A 9 -6.73 -9.03 2.40
N PHE A 10 -5.58 -8.68 1.82
CA PHE A 10 -5.20 -9.14 0.48
C PHE A 10 -4.00 -10.07 0.44
N PHE A 11 -3.24 -10.24 1.50
CA PHE A 11 -2.13 -11.19 1.56
C PHE A 11 -1.95 -11.66 2.99
N ARG A 12 -1.83 -12.97 3.22
CA ARG A 12 -1.75 -13.55 4.56
C ARG A 12 -0.37 -14.18 4.79
N PRO A 13 0.63 -13.41 5.24
CA PRO A 13 2.04 -13.83 5.24
C PRO A 13 2.28 -15.13 6.00
N PHE A 14 1.60 -15.34 7.12
CA PHE A 14 1.71 -16.55 7.93
C PHE A 14 1.17 -17.81 7.23
N GLU A 15 0.21 -17.68 6.30
CA GLU A 15 -0.25 -18.80 5.45
C GLU A 15 0.81 -19.18 4.39
N HIS A 16 1.78 -18.31 4.13
CA HIS A 16 2.88 -18.52 3.18
C HIS A 16 4.23 -18.82 3.87
N GLY A 17 4.22 -19.22 5.16
CA GLY A 17 5.42 -19.63 5.89
C GLY A 17 6.34 -18.49 6.31
N VAL A 18 5.85 -17.25 6.33
CA VAL A 18 6.61 -16.09 6.85
C VAL A 18 6.53 -16.04 8.37
N ASP A 19 7.65 -15.91 9.07
CA ASP A 19 7.66 -15.85 10.55
C ASP A 19 7.31 -14.47 11.12
N ILE A 20 7.64 -13.40 10.38
CA ILE A 20 7.51 -12.00 10.80
C ILE A 20 6.96 -11.16 9.64
N SER A 21 5.87 -10.44 9.88
CA SER A 21 5.29 -9.48 8.96
C SER A 21 5.42 -8.07 9.51
N ILE A 22 6.15 -7.23 8.78
CA ILE A 22 6.41 -5.83 9.10
C ILE A 22 5.64 -4.96 8.12
N GLN A 23 4.89 -3.98 8.61
CA GLN A 23 4.18 -3.03 7.76
C GLN A 23 4.40 -1.58 8.18
N ALA A 24 4.57 -0.72 7.19
CA ALA A 24 4.37 0.72 7.33
C ALA A 24 2.87 0.98 7.54
N GLY A 25 2.45 0.92 8.81
CA GLY A 25 1.06 1.08 9.21
C GLY A 25 0.46 2.41 8.78
N THR A 26 1.25 3.50 8.72
CA THR A 26 0.91 4.86 8.21
C THR A 26 0.05 4.90 6.94
N LYS A 27 0.04 3.83 6.14
CA LYS A 27 -0.67 3.75 4.87
C LYS A 27 -2.12 3.33 5.07
N TYR A 28 -2.42 2.05 4.82
CA TYR A 28 -3.80 1.58 4.71
C TYR A 28 -4.48 1.39 6.07
N ILE A 29 -3.72 1.15 7.15
CA ILE A 29 -4.26 0.89 8.50
C ILE A 29 -5.08 2.08 9.02
N PRO A 30 -4.50 3.27 9.28
CA PRO A 30 -5.29 4.45 9.58
C PRO A 30 -6.09 4.82 8.33
N GLY A 31 -5.44 4.97 7.16
CA GLY A 31 -6.11 5.28 5.90
C GLY A 31 -6.67 6.70 5.78
N HIS A 32 -6.34 7.59 6.74
CA HIS A 32 -6.85 8.96 6.82
C HIS A 32 -5.74 10.03 6.72
N SER A 33 -4.49 9.62 6.43
CA SER A 33 -3.34 10.53 6.27
C SER A 33 -3.04 11.42 7.48
N ASP A 34 -3.37 10.95 8.69
CA ASP A 34 -3.31 11.68 9.96
C ASP A 34 -2.42 11.00 11.01
N LEU A 35 -1.84 9.83 10.70
CA LEU A 35 -1.07 9.03 11.64
C LEU A 35 0.15 8.41 10.98
N VAL A 36 1.30 8.51 11.64
CA VAL A 36 2.50 7.73 11.33
C VAL A 36 2.61 6.59 12.34
N ILE A 37 2.60 5.34 11.88
CA ILE A 37 2.71 4.16 12.75
C ILE A 37 3.35 2.99 12.00
N GLY A 38 4.14 2.18 12.71
CA GLY A 38 4.67 0.90 12.23
C GLY A 38 3.99 -0.28 12.93
N THR A 39 3.95 -1.43 12.28
CA THR A 39 3.47 -2.67 12.92
C THR A 39 4.44 -3.80 12.64
N ILE A 40 4.68 -4.62 13.66
CA ILE A 40 5.44 -5.86 13.57
C ILE A 40 4.55 -6.96 14.16
N THR A 41 4.27 -7.98 13.36
CA THR A 41 3.49 -9.16 13.76
C THR A 41 4.36 -10.39 13.58
N SER A 42 4.32 -11.32 14.54
CA SER A 42 5.10 -12.55 14.48
C SER A 42 4.22 -13.76 14.76
N ALA A 43 4.52 -14.88 14.10
CA ALA A 43 3.90 -16.17 14.38
C ALA A 43 4.39 -16.80 15.69
N SER A 44 5.54 -16.36 16.22
CA SER A 44 6.16 -16.92 17.42
C SER A 44 6.07 -15.98 18.61
N GLU A 45 5.62 -16.51 19.75
CA GLU A 45 5.51 -15.75 20.99
C GLU A 45 6.90 -15.31 21.51
N SER A 46 7.93 -16.14 21.38
CA SER A 46 9.28 -15.78 21.83
C SER A 46 9.86 -14.61 21.03
N VAL A 47 9.65 -14.63 19.71
CA VAL A 47 10.04 -13.53 18.81
C VAL A 47 9.24 -12.27 19.12
N HIS A 48 7.93 -12.38 19.32
CA HIS A 48 7.09 -11.26 19.74
C HIS A 48 7.59 -10.61 21.04
N ARG A 49 7.86 -11.41 22.08
CA ARG A 49 8.40 -10.90 23.36
C ARG A 49 9.73 -10.18 23.18
N SER A 50 10.60 -10.70 22.31
CA SER A 50 11.87 -10.04 21.99
C SER A 50 11.64 -8.65 21.39
N PHE A 51 10.72 -8.50 20.43
CA PHE A 51 10.39 -7.19 19.86
C PHE A 51 9.78 -6.24 20.88
N VAL A 52 8.87 -6.70 21.73
CA VAL A 52 8.27 -5.88 22.80
C VAL A 52 9.35 -5.39 23.76
N SER A 53 10.27 -6.26 24.18
CA SER A 53 11.39 -5.87 25.04
C SER A 53 12.26 -4.80 24.37
N GLN A 54 12.55 -4.93 23.08
CA GLN A 54 13.37 -3.95 22.36
C GLN A 54 12.64 -2.62 22.14
N ALA A 55 11.34 -2.65 21.85
CA ALA A 55 10.51 -1.46 21.77
C ALA A 55 10.51 -0.70 23.11
N HIS A 56 10.40 -1.41 24.24
CA HIS A 56 10.52 -0.80 25.56
C HIS A 56 11.91 -0.21 25.82
N ASN A 57 12.98 -0.95 25.49
CA ASN A 57 14.36 -0.49 25.69
C ASN A 57 14.69 0.77 24.85
N LEU A 58 14.12 0.87 23.65
CA LEU A 58 14.32 2.00 22.74
C LEU A 58 13.32 3.15 22.98
N GLY A 59 12.26 2.92 23.76
CA GLY A 59 11.15 3.86 23.89
C GLY A 59 10.32 4.01 22.61
N ASP A 60 10.37 3.03 21.69
CA ASP A 60 9.68 3.05 20.41
C ASP A 60 8.29 2.42 20.55
N ALA A 61 7.39 3.16 21.19
CA ALA A 61 5.99 2.78 21.38
C ALA A 61 5.05 3.91 20.93
N PRO A 62 3.95 3.61 20.21
CA PRO A 62 2.99 4.62 19.80
C PRO A 62 2.23 5.18 21.01
N GLY A 63 1.82 6.45 20.93
CA GLY A 63 0.96 7.05 21.94
C GLY A 63 -0.42 6.38 21.99
N PRO A 64 -1.18 6.53 23.09
CA PRO A 64 -2.55 6.00 23.18
C PRO A 64 -3.48 6.61 22.12
N ASP A 65 -3.31 7.89 21.79
CA ASP A 65 -4.08 8.56 20.74
C ASP A 65 -3.75 8.00 19.35
N ASP A 66 -2.48 7.71 19.07
CA ASP A 66 -2.04 7.05 17.84
C ASP A 66 -2.67 5.66 17.70
N CYS A 67 -2.67 4.89 18.79
CA CYS A 67 -3.33 3.59 18.84
C CYS A 67 -4.83 3.71 18.56
N TYR A 68 -5.49 4.72 19.14
CA TYR A 68 -6.90 4.99 18.89
C TYR A 68 -7.17 5.32 17.41
N LEU A 69 -6.36 6.17 16.79
CA LEU A 69 -6.48 6.52 15.37
C LEU A 69 -6.28 5.29 14.46
N ALA A 70 -5.29 4.44 14.76
CA ALA A 70 -5.08 3.19 14.04
C ALA A 70 -6.30 2.25 14.16
N LEU A 71 -6.83 2.05 15.38
CA LEU A 71 -8.00 1.22 15.64
C LEU A 71 -9.26 1.78 14.96
N ARG A 72 -9.44 3.11 14.95
CA ARG A 72 -10.50 3.78 14.18
C ARG A 72 -10.40 3.48 12.69
N GLY A 73 -9.20 3.55 12.12
CA GLY A 73 -8.96 3.21 10.71
C GLY A 73 -9.25 1.76 10.38
N LEU A 74 -8.84 0.82 11.23
CA LEU A 74 -9.05 -0.62 11.02
C LEU A 74 -10.53 -1.00 10.85
N ARG A 75 -11.44 -0.32 11.55
CA ARG A 75 -12.89 -0.58 11.48
C ARG A 75 -13.47 -0.40 10.07
N THR A 76 -12.88 0.47 9.25
CA THR A 76 -13.36 0.76 7.88
C THR A 76 -12.43 0.22 6.80
N LEU A 77 -11.38 -0.49 7.18
CA LEU A 77 -10.34 -0.89 6.25
C LEU A 77 -10.85 -1.76 5.10
N ALA A 78 -11.68 -2.77 5.38
CA ALA A 78 -12.13 -3.71 4.35
C ALA A 78 -12.88 -3.00 3.23
N VAL A 79 -13.87 -2.18 3.59
CA VAL A 79 -14.65 -1.40 2.63
C VAL A 79 -13.80 -0.37 1.89
N ARG A 80 -12.78 0.22 2.55
CA ARG A 80 -11.83 1.13 1.91
C ARG A 80 -10.98 0.41 0.88
N LEU A 81 -10.41 -0.76 1.22
CA LEU A 81 -9.55 -1.52 0.32
C LEU A 81 -10.31 -2.05 -0.90
N GLU A 82 -11.53 -2.56 -0.73
CA GLU A 82 -12.38 -2.97 -1.84
C GLU A 82 -12.67 -1.81 -2.79
N ARG A 83 -13.07 -0.65 -2.24
CA ARG A 83 -13.34 0.55 -3.04
C ARG A 83 -12.08 1.09 -3.71
N GLN A 84 -10.94 1.04 -3.03
CA GLN A 84 -9.64 1.44 -3.54
C GLN A 84 -9.20 0.56 -4.71
N GLN A 85 -9.36 -0.76 -4.61
CA GLN A 85 -9.09 -1.71 -5.69
C GLN A 85 -9.96 -1.40 -6.92
N ALA A 86 -11.29 -1.32 -6.73
CA ALA A 86 -12.22 -1.07 -7.83
C ALA A 86 -11.95 0.25 -8.55
N SER A 87 -11.61 1.31 -7.78
CA SER A 87 -11.28 2.61 -8.35
C SER A 87 -9.93 2.58 -9.07
N ALA A 88 -8.92 1.93 -8.49
CA ALA A 88 -7.60 1.83 -9.09
C ALA A 88 -7.62 1.02 -10.39
N LEU A 89 -8.37 -0.09 -10.45
CA LEU A 89 -8.53 -0.87 -11.66
C LEU A 89 -9.13 -0.02 -12.79
N LYS A 90 -10.22 0.71 -12.52
CA LYS A 90 -10.85 1.61 -13.50
C LYS A 90 -9.88 2.68 -14.03
N VAL A 91 -9.09 3.28 -13.14
CA VAL A 91 -8.10 4.30 -13.52
C VAL A 91 -6.95 3.67 -14.30
N ALA A 92 -6.46 2.51 -13.88
CA ALA A 92 -5.38 1.77 -14.52
C ALA A 92 -5.76 1.36 -15.95
N GLU A 93 -6.96 0.81 -16.14
CA GLU A 93 -7.49 0.45 -17.47
C GLU A 93 -7.64 1.69 -18.37
N TRP A 94 -8.18 2.79 -17.83
CA TRP A 94 -8.28 4.04 -18.58
C TRP A 94 -6.90 4.59 -18.98
N LEU A 95 -5.93 4.57 -18.06
CA LEU A 95 -4.55 5.01 -18.32
C LEU A 95 -3.87 4.13 -19.37
N ALA A 96 -4.08 2.81 -19.33
CA ALA A 96 -3.51 1.89 -20.31
C ALA A 96 -3.98 2.17 -21.75
N ALA A 97 -5.18 2.76 -21.92
CA ALA A 97 -5.70 3.16 -23.22
C ALA A 97 -5.17 4.52 -23.73
N GLN A 98 -4.42 5.28 -22.91
CA GLN A 98 -3.92 6.60 -23.32
C GLN A 98 -2.68 6.49 -24.23
N PRO A 99 -2.61 7.24 -25.34
CA PRO A 99 -1.53 7.11 -26.31
C PRO A 99 -0.15 7.49 -25.74
N GLN A 100 -0.10 8.38 -24.74
CA GLN A 100 1.12 8.81 -24.07
C GLN A 100 1.67 7.76 -23.09
N VAL A 101 0.85 6.80 -22.68
CA VAL A 101 1.20 5.76 -21.73
C VAL A 101 1.86 4.60 -22.48
N HIS A 102 3.04 4.22 -22.00
CA HIS A 102 3.74 3.04 -22.49
C HIS A 102 3.22 1.78 -21.79
N ARG A 103 3.08 1.82 -20.47
CA ARG A 103 2.64 0.67 -19.66
C ARG A 103 2.06 1.12 -18.33
N VAL A 104 1.07 0.39 -17.82
CA VAL A 104 0.62 0.45 -16.43
C VAL A 104 1.15 -0.77 -15.70
N LEU A 105 1.74 -0.57 -14.53
CA LEU A 105 2.27 -1.61 -13.64
C LEU A 105 1.29 -1.80 -12.50
N TYR A 106 0.39 -2.76 -12.66
CA TYR A 106 -0.63 -3.06 -11.65
C TYR A 106 -0.91 -4.56 -11.63
N PRO A 107 -0.60 -5.28 -10.54
CA PRO A 107 -0.69 -6.74 -10.51
C PRO A 107 -2.08 -7.30 -10.81
N ALA A 108 -3.15 -6.50 -10.64
CA ALA A 108 -4.51 -6.92 -10.97
C ALA A 108 -4.83 -6.90 -12.48
N LEU A 109 -3.98 -6.29 -13.33
CA LEU A 109 -4.11 -6.33 -14.78
C LEU A 109 -3.51 -7.63 -15.34
N ALA A 110 -4.19 -8.25 -16.30
CA ALA A 110 -3.78 -9.56 -16.87
C ALA A 110 -2.40 -9.52 -17.55
N ASP A 111 -2.04 -8.35 -18.10
CA ASP A 111 -0.82 -8.08 -18.85
C ASP A 111 0.34 -7.56 -17.97
N ASP A 112 0.15 -7.54 -16.64
CA ASP A 112 1.22 -7.29 -15.68
C ASP A 112 2.11 -8.55 -15.50
N PRO A 113 3.46 -8.42 -15.48
CA PRO A 113 4.34 -9.59 -15.34
C PRO A 113 4.14 -10.33 -14.01
N GLY A 114 3.70 -9.61 -12.97
CA GLY A 114 3.43 -10.14 -11.64
C GLY A 114 2.03 -10.73 -11.49
N HIS A 115 1.17 -10.68 -12.52
CA HIS A 115 -0.24 -11.08 -12.41
C HIS A 115 -0.41 -12.52 -11.92
N GLY A 116 0.38 -13.47 -12.44
CA GLY A 116 0.30 -14.87 -12.05
C GLY A 116 0.68 -15.12 -10.58
N ILE A 117 1.67 -14.39 -10.05
CA ILE A 117 2.06 -14.47 -8.63
C ILE A 117 0.97 -13.84 -7.78
N TRP A 118 0.48 -12.67 -8.19
CA TRP A 118 -0.61 -11.98 -7.51
C TRP A 118 -1.87 -12.85 -7.42
N GLN A 119 -2.30 -13.47 -8.51
CA GLN A 119 -3.49 -14.33 -8.53
C GLN A 119 -3.34 -15.56 -7.62
N ARG A 120 -2.12 -16.10 -7.48
CA ARG A 120 -1.84 -17.25 -6.61
C ARG A 120 -1.86 -16.88 -5.12
N ASP A 121 -1.21 -15.78 -4.77
CA ASP A 121 -0.87 -15.47 -3.37
C ASP A 121 -1.76 -14.39 -2.74
N PHE A 122 -2.40 -13.55 -3.56
CA PHE A 122 -3.17 -12.40 -3.09
C PHE A 122 -4.67 -12.58 -3.34
N ARG A 123 -5.46 -12.03 -2.42
CA ARG A 123 -6.94 -12.01 -2.48
C ARG A 123 -7.51 -10.73 -3.07
N GLY A 124 -6.64 -9.80 -3.46
CA GLY A 124 -7.00 -8.50 -4.02
C GLY A 124 -5.77 -7.61 -4.23
N ALA A 125 -5.98 -6.40 -4.72
CA ALA A 125 -4.93 -5.42 -4.99
C ALA A 125 -5.29 -4.09 -4.33
N SER A 126 -4.29 -3.39 -3.80
CA SER A 126 -4.51 -2.06 -3.22
C SER A 126 -4.67 -0.99 -4.32
N SER A 127 -4.76 0.28 -3.93
CA SER A 127 -4.86 1.40 -4.87
C SER A 127 -3.56 1.76 -5.60
N LEU A 128 -2.42 1.18 -5.19
CA LEU A 128 -1.12 1.58 -5.70
C LEU A 128 -0.81 0.87 -7.03
N PHE A 129 -0.47 1.65 -8.04
CA PHE A 129 0.04 1.17 -9.33
C PHE A 129 1.12 2.11 -9.85
N GLY A 130 1.98 1.60 -10.73
CA GLY A 130 2.98 2.37 -11.44
C GLY A 130 2.53 2.74 -12.86
N LEU A 131 3.13 3.80 -13.41
CA LEU A 131 2.88 4.25 -14.78
C LEU A 131 4.22 4.50 -15.48
N ALA A 132 4.42 3.89 -16.64
CA ALA A 132 5.52 4.20 -17.55
C ALA A 132 4.98 5.03 -18.71
N LEU A 133 5.52 6.23 -18.91
CA LEU A 133 5.20 7.09 -20.05
C LEU A 133 6.12 6.77 -21.23
N ARG A 134 5.67 7.05 -22.46
CA ARG A 134 6.50 6.91 -23.66
C ARG A 134 7.61 7.96 -23.74
N SER A 135 7.38 9.13 -23.15
CA SER A 135 8.36 10.21 -23.11
C SER A 135 9.43 9.92 -22.07
N VAL A 136 10.70 10.10 -22.47
CA VAL A 136 11.85 10.14 -21.57
C VAL A 136 12.25 11.57 -21.16
N ASP A 137 11.60 12.59 -21.74
CA ASP A 137 11.78 14.00 -21.36
C ASP A 137 11.15 14.26 -19.97
N GLU A 138 12.01 14.58 -19.00
CA GLU A 138 11.62 14.84 -17.62
C GLU A 138 10.64 16.02 -17.50
N ASP A 139 10.77 17.05 -18.33
CA ASP A 139 9.88 18.20 -18.27
C ASP A 139 8.49 17.88 -18.83
N ALA A 140 8.41 17.04 -19.85
CA ALA A 140 7.14 16.48 -20.30
C ALA A 140 6.46 15.64 -19.22
N VAL A 141 7.22 14.84 -18.47
CA VAL A 141 6.68 14.07 -17.33
C VAL A 141 6.15 15.00 -16.24
N LYS A 142 6.91 16.04 -15.88
CA LYS A 142 6.46 17.04 -14.88
C LYS A 142 5.16 17.72 -15.31
N ARG A 143 5.07 18.17 -16.56
CA ARG A 143 3.85 18.77 -17.13
C ARG A 143 2.66 17.81 -17.10
N CYS A 144 2.88 16.54 -17.42
CA CYS A 144 1.85 15.51 -17.31
C CYS A 144 1.37 15.34 -15.88
N ILE A 145 2.27 15.33 -14.89
CA ILE A 145 1.89 15.24 -13.48
C ILE A 145 1.09 16.49 -13.08
N ASP A 146 1.55 17.68 -13.48
CA ASP A 146 0.89 18.95 -13.16
C ASP A 146 -0.51 19.06 -13.81
N SER A 147 -0.76 18.39 -14.94
CA SER A 147 -2.08 18.43 -15.59
C SER A 147 -3.17 17.66 -14.84
N PHE A 148 -2.82 16.80 -13.88
CA PHE A 148 -3.79 16.14 -12.99
C PHE A 148 -4.33 17.08 -11.89
N GLY A 149 -3.90 18.34 -11.87
CA GLY A 149 -4.39 19.37 -10.97
C GLY A 149 -3.62 19.45 -9.64
N PRO A 150 -3.88 20.50 -8.85
CA PRO A 150 -3.07 20.85 -7.67
C PRO A 150 -3.10 19.82 -6.53
N THR A 151 -4.09 18.92 -6.50
CA THR A 151 -4.25 17.87 -5.48
C THR A 151 -3.48 16.58 -5.79
N SER A 152 -2.86 16.47 -6.97
CA SER A 152 -2.19 15.24 -7.43
C SER A 152 -0.79 15.02 -6.85
N ARG A 153 -0.21 16.02 -6.16
CA ARG A 153 1.13 15.94 -5.57
C ARG A 153 1.07 15.95 -4.05
N SER A 154 1.54 14.87 -3.43
CA SER A 154 1.68 14.76 -1.98
C SER A 154 3.13 14.82 -1.48
N VAL A 155 4.12 14.73 -2.36
CA VAL A 155 5.55 14.81 -2.02
C VAL A 155 6.18 16.09 -2.61
N PRO A 156 6.96 16.86 -1.84
CA PRO A 156 7.55 18.12 -2.31
C PRO A 156 8.45 17.97 -3.53
N ARG A 157 8.53 19.02 -4.36
CA ARG A 157 9.49 19.10 -5.48
C ARG A 157 10.91 18.98 -4.92
N GLY A 158 11.59 17.86 -5.16
CA GLY A 158 12.97 17.65 -4.72
C GLY A 158 13.35 16.19 -4.39
N VAL A 159 12.36 15.31 -4.19
CA VAL A 159 12.61 13.88 -3.93
C VAL A 159 12.45 13.08 -5.23
N VAL A 160 13.28 13.37 -6.22
CA VAL A 160 13.58 12.40 -7.29
C VAL A 160 14.95 11.86 -6.96
N SER A 161 15.00 10.65 -6.42
CA SER A 161 16.24 9.91 -6.24
C SER A 161 16.84 9.69 -7.62
N ARG A 162 17.90 10.42 -7.96
CA ARG A 162 18.79 10.02 -9.05
C ARG A 162 19.49 8.74 -8.59
N ALA A 163 19.13 7.61 -9.21
CA ALA A 163 19.97 6.43 -9.23
C ALA A 163 21.11 6.65 -10.23
#